data_AF-A0A225DJY4-F1
#
_entry.id   AF-A0A225DJY4-F1
#
_cell.length_a   1.000
_cell.length_b   1.000
_cell.length_c   1.000
_cell.angle_alpha   90.00
_cell.angle_beta   90.00
_cell.angle_gamma   90.00
#
_symmetry.space_group_name_H-M   'P 1'
#
loop_
_entity.id
_entity.type
_entity.pdbx_description
1 polymer ?
#
loop_
_entity_poly.entity_id
_entity_poly.type
_entity_poly.pdbx_seq_one_letter_code
_entity_poly.pdbx_strand_id
1 'polypeptide(L)'
;MQQAGFTAAFTPNTLVPYPYTDGNTYDIDFVSNGESATAAGYTYAAVTSRSFHTGGVNVLLMDGSVRFASNSISITTWQAISSRAGGEVLGSDF
;
A
#
# COMPACT_ATOMS: atom_id res chain seq x y z
N MET A 1 -2.33 15.48 -10.07
CA MET A 1 -0.97 15.14 -9.60
C MET A 1 -1.06 13.67 -9.19
N GLN A 2 -0.48 12.74 -9.97
CA GLN A 2 -0.57 11.31 -9.61
C GLN A 2 0.39 11.07 -8.44
N GLN A 3 -0.11 10.43 -7.39
CA GLN A 3 0.53 10.28 -6.08
C GLN A 3 1.95 9.72 -6.22
N ALA A 4 2.97 10.49 -5.77
CA ALA A 4 4.36 10.03 -5.69
C ALA A 4 4.61 9.56 -4.24
N GLY A 5 4.34 8.29 -3.96
CA GLY A 5 4.52 7.74 -2.62
C GLY A 5 4.34 6.23 -2.57
N PHE A 6 4.83 5.64 -1.49
CA PHE A 6 4.65 4.24 -1.14
C PHE A 6 3.70 4.18 0.06
N THR A 7 2.69 3.31 0.02
CA THR A 7 1.80 3.10 1.17
C THR A 7 1.88 1.67 1.68
N ALA A 8 1.94 1.53 3.00
CA ALA A 8 2.03 0.27 3.72
C ALA A 8 0.79 -0.01 4.58
N ALA A 9 -0.35 0.60 4.24
CA ALA A 9 -1.60 0.41 4.98
C ALA A 9 -2.06 -1.05 4.99
N PHE A 10 -1.84 -1.75 3.88
CA PHE A 10 -2.11 -3.18 3.70
C PHE A 10 -0.85 -3.89 3.22
N THR A 11 -0.74 -5.20 3.49
CA THR A 11 0.37 -6.03 3.01
C THR A 11 0.38 -6.11 1.47
N PRO A 12 1.51 -6.52 0.86
CA PRO A 12 1.60 -6.64 -0.59
C PRO A 12 0.47 -7.46 -1.22
N ASN A 13 0.00 -7.00 -2.39
CA ASN A 13 -1.07 -7.63 -3.17
C ASN A 13 -2.38 -7.87 -2.41
N THR A 14 -2.68 -7.05 -1.38
CA THR A 14 -3.98 -7.11 -0.70
C THR A 14 -5.10 -6.76 -1.67
N LEU A 15 -6.07 -7.69 -1.81
CA LEU A 15 -7.31 -7.46 -2.54
C LEU A 15 -8.21 -6.48 -1.75
N VAL A 16 -8.59 -5.38 -2.37
CA VAL A 16 -9.57 -4.43 -1.81
C VAL A 16 -10.84 -4.51 -2.67
N PRO A 17 -11.80 -5.39 -2.31
CA PRO A 17 -12.95 -5.67 -3.16
C PRO A 17 -13.97 -4.54 -3.10
N TYR A 18 -14.39 -4.09 -4.27
CA TYR A 18 -15.48 -3.12 -4.44
C TYR A 18 -16.57 -3.68 -5.35
N PRO A 19 -17.75 -4.02 -4.81
CA PRO A 19 -18.89 -4.43 -5.63
C PRO A 19 -19.43 -3.22 -6.39
N TYR A 20 -19.53 -3.35 -7.70
CA TYR A 20 -20.02 -2.29 -8.57
C TYR A 20 -21.43 -2.58 -9.09
N THR A 21 -22.09 -1.54 -9.60
CA THR A 21 -23.49 -1.59 -10.01
C THR A 21 -23.75 -2.48 -11.24
N ASP A 22 -22.71 -2.86 -11.96
CA ASP A 22 -22.76 -3.81 -13.08
C ASP A 22 -22.76 -5.28 -12.63
N GLY A 23 -22.71 -5.54 -11.32
CA GLY A 23 -22.71 -6.87 -10.74
C GLY A 23 -21.31 -7.51 -10.62
N ASN A 24 -20.25 -6.82 -11.04
CA ASN A 24 -18.87 -7.28 -10.88
C ASN A 24 -18.24 -6.71 -9.60
N THR A 25 -17.23 -7.42 -9.08
CA THR A 25 -16.38 -6.93 -7.99
C THR A 25 -15.01 -6.59 -8.54
N TYR A 26 -14.53 -5.39 -8.25
CA TYR A 26 -13.23 -4.89 -8.69
C TYR A 26 -12.24 -4.80 -7.54
N ASP A 27 -10.96 -5.03 -7.84
CA ASP A 27 -9.85 -4.75 -6.94
C ASP A 27 -9.39 -3.29 -7.11
N ILE A 28 -9.70 -2.45 -6.14
CA ILE A 28 -9.49 -0.99 -6.23
C ILE A 28 -8.44 -0.52 -5.23
N ASP A 29 -8.07 0.76 -5.32
CA ASP A 29 -7.42 1.44 -4.20
C ASP A 29 -8.46 2.18 -3.36
N PHE A 30 -8.23 2.30 -2.06
CA PHE A 30 -9.15 3.02 -1.18
C PHE A 30 -8.88 4.52 -1.24
N VAL A 31 -9.92 5.31 -1.49
CA VAL A 31 -9.90 6.77 -1.35
C VAL A 31 -11.20 7.19 -0.67
N SER A 32 -11.12 7.93 0.42
CA SER A 32 -12.29 8.24 1.26
C SER A 32 -13.30 9.16 0.57
N ASN A 33 -12.84 10.07 -0.29
CA ASN A 33 -13.65 11.02 -1.05
C ASN A 33 -12.93 11.36 -2.36
N GLY A 34 -13.67 11.74 -3.41
CA GLY A 34 -13.04 12.23 -4.64
C GLY A 34 -12.22 13.50 -4.38
N GLU A 35 -11.03 13.60 -4.97
CA GLU A 35 -10.19 14.79 -4.91
C GLU A 35 -10.89 15.97 -5.61
N SER A 36 -11.72 16.71 -4.88
CA SER A 36 -12.34 17.94 -5.36
C SER A 36 -11.68 19.14 -4.70
N ALA A 37 -11.29 20.14 -5.50
CA ALA A 37 -10.75 21.40 -5.00
C ALA A 37 -11.74 22.16 -4.08
N THR A 38 -13.02 21.76 -4.06
CA THR A 38 -14.09 22.36 -3.24
C THR A 38 -14.57 21.45 -2.12
N ALA A 39 -14.04 20.22 -1.98
CA ALA A 39 -14.43 19.33 -0.89
C ALA A 39 -13.89 19.84 0.44
N ALA A 40 -14.78 20.07 1.42
CA ALA A 40 -14.39 20.39 2.79
C ALA A 40 -14.02 19.09 3.53
N GLY A 41 -12.74 18.90 3.84
CA GLY A 41 -12.26 17.78 4.67
C GLY A 41 -10.93 17.18 4.22
N TYR A 42 -10.35 16.31 5.05
CA TYR A 42 -9.18 15.52 4.67
C TYR A 42 -9.60 14.36 3.77
N THR A 43 -8.82 14.12 2.71
CA THR A 43 -8.93 12.92 1.89
C THR A 43 -7.91 11.91 2.40
N TYR A 44 -8.37 10.72 2.74
CA TYR A 44 -7.50 9.60 3.10
C TYR A 44 -7.45 8.62 1.93
N ALA A 45 -6.25 8.23 1.54
CA ALA A 45 -6.04 7.27 0.47
C ALA A 45 -5.07 6.18 0.93
N ALA A 46 -5.35 4.95 0.52
CA ALA A 46 -4.45 3.81 0.63
C ALA A 46 -4.31 3.19 -0.76
N VAL A 47 -3.22 3.53 -1.43
CA VAL A 47 -2.83 2.94 -2.72
C VAL A 47 -2.04 1.68 -2.42
N THR A 48 -2.66 0.54 -2.67
CA THR A 48 -2.12 -0.78 -2.35
C THR A 48 -0.82 -1.04 -3.11
N SER A 49 0.16 -1.59 -2.40
CA SER A 49 1.41 -2.04 -3.03
C SER A 49 1.17 -3.37 -3.74
N ARG A 50 1.10 -3.35 -5.08
CA ARG A 50 0.74 -4.50 -5.92
C ARG A 50 1.73 -4.77 -7.04
N SER A 51 1.89 -6.03 -7.43
CA SER A 51 2.63 -6.47 -8.61
C SER A 51 2.08 -7.76 -9.20
N PHE A 52 2.40 -8.05 -10.46
CA PHE A 52 2.05 -9.33 -11.09
C PHE A 52 3.03 -10.47 -10.75
N HIS A 53 4.03 -10.22 -9.90
CA HIS A 53 4.95 -11.27 -9.46
C HIS A 53 4.26 -12.19 -8.46
N THR A 54 4.51 -13.49 -8.60
CA THR A 54 3.99 -14.49 -7.68
C THR A 54 4.52 -14.25 -6.27
N GLY A 55 3.60 -14.09 -5.32
CA GLY A 55 3.91 -14.12 -3.89
C GLY A 55 4.44 -12.82 -3.28
N GLY A 56 4.54 -11.70 -4.01
CA GLY A 56 5.05 -10.46 -3.41
C GLY A 56 5.22 -9.26 -4.33
N VAL A 57 5.99 -8.30 -3.86
CA VAL A 57 6.40 -7.08 -4.58
C VAL A 57 7.89 -6.82 -4.37
N ASN A 58 8.54 -6.19 -5.36
CA ASN A 58 9.89 -5.64 -5.17
C ASN A 58 9.78 -4.20 -4.66
N VAL A 59 10.52 -3.88 -3.60
CA VAL A 59 10.53 -2.56 -2.95
C VAL A 59 11.94 -1.97 -3.05
N LEU A 60 12.03 -0.73 -3.53
CA LEU A 60 13.26 0.06 -3.47
C LEU A 60 13.32 0.80 -2.13
N LEU A 61 14.41 0.63 -1.41
CA LEU A 61 14.71 1.35 -0.17
C LEU A 61 15.48 2.64 -0.45
N MET A 62 15.46 3.56 0.51
CA MET A 62 16.14 4.86 0.40
C MET A 62 17.67 4.77 0.35
N ASP A 63 18.24 3.62 0.72
CA ASP A 63 19.67 3.31 0.56
C ASP A 63 20.02 2.77 -0.84
N GLY A 64 19.04 2.69 -1.74
CA GLY A 64 19.20 2.19 -3.11
C GLY A 64 19.10 0.68 -3.25
N SER A 65 18.97 -0.08 -2.15
CA SER A 65 18.79 -1.52 -2.21
C SER A 65 17.36 -1.89 -2.59
N VAL A 66 17.20 -2.98 -3.35
CA VAL A 66 15.89 -3.56 -3.68
C VAL A 66 15.71 -4.84 -2.88
N ARG A 67 14.55 -5.00 -2.26
CA ARG A 67 14.16 -6.21 -1.53
C ARG A 67 12.83 -6.74 -2.00
N PHE A 68 12.68 -8.06 -1.97
CA PHE A 68 11.40 -8.71 -2.25
C PHE A 68 10.60 -8.84 -0.95
N ALA A 69 9.42 -8.23 -0.90
CA ALA A 69 8.49 -8.35 0.22
C ALA A 69 7.38 -9.35 -0.13
N SER A 70 7.26 -10.41 0.67
CA SER A 70 6.24 -11.44 0.51
C SER A 70 4.82 -10.89 0.79
N ASN A 71 3.80 -11.44 0.14
CA ASN A 71 2.39 -11.24 0.50
C ASN A 71 2.09 -11.63 1.96
N SER A 72 2.90 -12.55 2.52
CA SER A 72 2.78 -13.06 3.88
C SER A 72 3.59 -12.28 4.91
N ILE A 73 4.26 -11.19 4.53
CA ILE A 73 4.95 -10.32 5.48
C ILE A 73 3.98 -9.84 6.56
N SER A 74 4.42 -9.79 7.80
CA SER A 74 3.61 -9.25 8.88
C SER A 74 3.33 -7.76 8.62
N ILE A 75 2.09 -7.35 8.89
CA ILE A 75 1.67 -5.97 8.69
C ILE A 75 2.50 -4.99 9.52
N THR A 76 2.96 -5.43 10.70
CA THR A 76 3.84 -4.65 11.58
C THR A 76 5.19 -4.38 10.95
N THR A 77 5.84 -5.39 10.37
CA THR A 77 7.12 -5.24 9.67
C THR A 77 6.96 -4.38 8.41
N TRP A 78 5.87 -4.58 7.66
CA TRP A 78 5.57 -3.81 6.45
C TRP A 78 5.32 -2.31 6.73
N GLN A 79 4.60 -2.00 7.82
CA GLN A 79 4.40 -0.61 8.23
C GLN A 79 5.68 0.03 8.77
N ALA A 80 6.50 -0.75 9.47
CA ALA A 80 7.78 -0.29 10.01
C ALA A 80 8.73 0.20 8.91
N ILE A 81 8.84 -0.52 7.78
CA ILE A 81 9.71 -0.10 6.67
C ILE A 81 9.25 1.20 5.97
N SER A 82 7.97 1.56 6.13
CA SER A 82 7.39 2.78 5.57
C SER A 82 7.44 3.95 6.54
N SER A 83 7.89 3.73 7.78
CA SER A 83 7.96 4.79 8.78
C SER A 83 9.19 5.65 8.60
N ARG A 84 9.02 6.96 8.81
CA ARG A 84 10.13 7.92 8.83
C ARG A 84 10.78 8.05 10.22
N ALA A 85 10.13 7.54 11.26
CA ALA A 85 10.52 7.81 12.65
C ALA A 85 11.82 7.09 13.04
N GLY A 86 12.22 6.05 12.29
CA GLY A 86 13.55 5.44 12.35
C GLY A 86 13.84 4.66 13.62
N GLY A 87 12.82 4.27 14.37
CA GLY A 87 12.93 3.56 15.65
C GLY A 87 12.27 2.18 15.66
N GLU A 88 11.66 1.79 14.54
CA GLU A 88 10.97 0.53 14.41
C GLU A 88 11.96 -0.63 14.25
N VAL A 89 11.74 -1.70 15.01
CA VAL A 89 12.48 -2.95 14.83
C VAL A 89 11.76 -3.75 13.76
N LEU A 90 12.45 -4.01 12.64
CA LEU A 90 11.92 -4.88 11.59
C LEU A 90 11.89 -6.32 12.09
N GLY A 91 10.80 -7.03 11.82
CA GLY A 91 10.73 -8.46 12.05
C GLY A 91 11.71 -9.22 11.13
N SER A 92 11.96 -10.48 11.48
CA SER A 92 12.81 -11.36 10.66
C SER A 92 12.15 -11.82 9.35
N ASP A 93 10.97 -11.29 9.06
CA ASP A 93 10.15 -11.55 7.88
C ASP A 93 10.27 -10.46 6.80
N PHE A 94 11.22 -9.51 6.97
CA PHE A 94 11.60 -8.53 5.93
C PHE A 94 12.85 -8.93 5.13
#